data_AF-A0A7M1Q2N0-F1
#
_entry.id   AF-A0A7M1Q2N0-F1
#
_cell.length_a   1.000
_cell.length_b   1.000
_cell.length_c   1.000
_cell.angle_alpha   90.00
_cell.angle_beta   90.00
_cell.angle_gamma   90.00
#
_symmetry.space_group_name_H-M   'P 1'
#
loop_
_entity.id
_entity.type
_entity.pdbx_description
1 polymer ?
#
loop_
_entity_poly.entity_id
_entity_poly.type
_entity_poly.pdbx_seq_one_letter_code
_entity_poly.pdbx_strand_id
1 'polypeptide(L)'
;MQPSGMRYTAKASADGGKVGASRIIDVESVDYGRSISPNYVEDAITNGKLIDTQVVNGVERQIWQSGTVEVVTEGDIIITIMTK
;
A
#
# COMPACT_ATOMS: atom_id res chain seq x y z
N MET A 1 -12.95 29.45 34.29
CA MET A 1 -12.06 29.12 33.16
C MET A 1 -12.57 27.85 32.51
N GLN A 2 -13.07 27.93 31.26
CA GLN A 2 -13.46 26.77 30.45
C GLN A 2 -12.38 26.50 29.40
N PRO A 3 -12.02 25.25 29.10
CA PRO A 3 -11.04 24.94 28.07
C PRO A 3 -11.64 25.21 26.69
N SER A 4 -11.03 26.16 25.96
CA SER A 4 -11.35 26.53 24.59
C SER A 4 -10.72 25.52 23.63
N GLY A 5 -11.53 24.74 22.92
CA GLY A 5 -11.01 23.81 21.90
C GLY A 5 -12.02 23.15 20.96
N MET A 6 -13.33 23.11 21.25
CA MET A 6 -14.31 22.53 20.33
C MET A 6 -15.02 23.61 19.50
N ARG A 7 -14.64 23.74 18.23
CA ARG A 7 -15.43 24.47 17.23
C ARG A 7 -16.53 23.56 16.69
N TYR A 8 -17.73 23.69 17.22
CA TYR A 8 -18.92 23.14 16.58
C TYR A 8 -19.30 24.05 15.40
N THR A 9 -18.99 23.62 14.18
CA THR A 9 -19.59 24.23 12.99
C THR A 9 -21.05 23.81 12.90
N ALA A 10 -21.95 24.67 13.38
CA ALA A 10 -23.37 24.54 13.11
C ALA A 10 -23.63 24.96 11.66
N LYS A 11 -23.79 23.98 10.76
CA LYS A 11 -24.57 24.21 9.54
C LYS A 11 -25.31 22.94 9.16
N ALA A 12 -26.63 23.02 9.31
CA ALA A 12 -27.59 22.01 8.97
C ALA A 12 -27.42 21.52 7.53
N SER A 13 -27.51 20.22 7.34
CA SER A 13 -27.95 19.62 6.08
C SER A 13 -28.86 18.46 6.46
N ALA A 14 -30.17 18.69 6.30
CA ALA A 14 -31.16 17.63 6.23
C ALA A 14 -30.94 16.86 4.91
N ASP A 15 -31.34 15.59 4.91
CA ASP A 15 -31.20 14.58 3.86
C ASP A 15 -29.89 13.79 3.76
N GLY A 16 -30.08 12.47 3.70
CA GLY A 16 -29.08 11.43 3.79
C GLY A 16 -27.95 11.55 2.78
N GLY A 17 -26.76 11.84 3.29
CA GLY A 17 -25.50 11.55 2.63
C GLY A 17 -24.72 10.61 3.51
N LYS A 18 -24.47 9.39 3.04
CA LYS A 18 -23.46 8.49 3.61
C LYS A 18 -22.19 9.32 3.78
N VAL A 19 -21.83 9.62 5.03
CA VAL A 19 -20.52 10.19 5.35
C VAL A 19 -19.51 9.11 4.96
N GLY A 20 -19.02 9.19 3.73
CA GLY A 20 -17.85 8.46 3.30
C GLY A 20 -16.75 8.81 4.28
N ALA A 21 -16.27 7.82 5.02
CA ALA A 21 -15.17 8.02 5.96
C ALA A 21 -13.99 8.60 5.17
N SER A 22 -13.76 9.91 5.31
CA SER A 22 -12.56 10.54 4.81
C SER A 22 -11.41 9.95 5.61
N ARG A 23 -10.66 9.03 4.99
CA ARG A 23 -9.43 8.49 5.57
C ARG A 23 -8.47 9.65 5.74
N ILE A 24 -8.17 10.02 6.98
CA ILE A 24 -7.06 10.91 7.30
C ILE A 24 -5.80 10.09 6.98
N ILE A 25 -5.10 10.47 5.91
CA ILE A 25 -3.80 9.90 5.58
C ILE A 25 -2.80 10.74 6.38
N ASP A 26 -2.34 10.21 7.51
CA ASP A 26 -1.17 10.77 8.20
C ASP A 26 0.05 10.59 7.29
N VAL A 27 0.68 11.72 6.95
CA VAL A 27 1.77 11.85 5.97
C VAL A 27 3.09 11.23 6.46
N GLU A 28 3.09 10.53 7.61
CA GLU A 28 4.27 9.87 8.19
C GLU A 28 4.09 8.37 8.46
N SER A 29 2.99 7.77 7.97
CA SER A 29 2.89 6.31 7.96
C SER A 29 3.80 5.77 6.87
N VAL A 30 5.03 5.39 7.23
CA VAL A 30 5.79 4.45 6.41
C VAL A 30 4.87 3.24 6.20
N ASP A 31 4.58 2.92 4.93
CA ASP A 31 3.51 2.01 4.49
C ASP A 31 3.84 0.52 4.83
N TYR A 32 4.32 0.24 6.05
CA TYR A 32 4.66 -1.07 6.60
C TYR A 32 3.44 -1.97 6.86
N GLY A 33 2.22 -1.53 6.52
CA GLY A 33 0.99 -2.08 7.08
C GLY A 33 -0.16 -2.32 6.11
N ARG A 34 0.02 -2.16 4.79
CA ARG A 34 -1.01 -2.64 3.86
C ARG A 34 -0.94 -4.16 3.84
N SER A 35 -1.95 -4.81 4.41
CA SER A 35 -2.12 -6.25 4.27
C SER A 35 -2.28 -6.59 2.79
N ILE A 36 -1.25 -7.18 2.20
CA ILE A 36 -1.29 -7.74 0.85
C ILE A 36 -1.76 -9.19 0.98
N SER A 37 -2.78 -9.55 0.20
CA SER A 37 -3.20 -10.96 0.12
C SER A 37 -2.07 -11.79 -0.49
N PRO A 38 -1.71 -12.95 0.09
CA PRO A 38 -0.72 -13.86 -0.49
C PRO A 38 -0.99 -14.18 -1.97
N ASN A 39 -2.28 -14.27 -2.34
CA ASN A 39 -2.69 -14.53 -3.73
C ASN A 39 -2.19 -13.48 -4.72
N TYR A 40 -2.06 -12.21 -4.31
CA TYR A 40 -1.51 -11.16 -5.19
C TYR A 40 -0.01 -11.34 -5.41
N VAL A 41 0.71 -11.85 -4.40
CA VAL A 41 2.14 -12.12 -4.50
C VAL A 41 2.37 -13.32 -5.42
N GLU A 42 1.57 -14.38 -5.25
CA GLU A 42 1.59 -15.55 -6.13
C GLU A 42 1.26 -15.18 -7.58
N ASP A 43 0.24 -14.34 -7.80
CA ASP A 43 -0.10 -13.86 -9.13
C ASP A 43 1.04 -13.05 -9.76
N ALA A 44 1.70 -12.18 -8.99
CA ALA A 44 2.84 -11.41 -9.47
C ALA A 44 4.02 -12.30 -9.90
N ILE A 45 4.31 -13.38 -9.17
CA ILE A 45 5.41 -14.29 -9.50
C ILE A 45 5.04 -15.24 -10.65
N THR A 46 3.78 -15.68 -10.71
CA THR A 46 3.35 -16.72 -11.67
C THR A 46 2.90 -16.14 -13.01
N ASN A 47 2.10 -15.07 -12.97
CA ASN A 47 1.47 -14.46 -14.15
C ASN A 47 1.97 -13.03 -14.41
N GLY A 48 2.68 -12.44 -13.44
CA GLY A 48 3.21 -11.10 -13.57
C GLY A 48 4.31 -11.00 -14.61
N LYS A 49 4.60 -9.76 -14.97
CA LYS A 49 5.64 -9.45 -15.93
C LYS A 49 6.96 -9.30 -15.20
N LEU A 50 7.98 -10.05 -15.63
CA LEU A 50 9.36 -9.76 -15.27
C LEU A 50 9.74 -8.39 -15.87
N ILE A 51 9.97 -7.41 -15.00
CA ILE A 51 10.37 -6.06 -15.42
C ILE A 51 11.88 -5.98 -15.60
N ASP A 52 12.60 -6.54 -14.64
CA ASP A 52 14.03 -6.34 -14.53
C ASP A 52 14.69 -7.49 -13.79
N THR A 53 15.98 -7.67 -14.09
CA THR A 53 16.86 -8.62 -13.42
C THR A 53 18.16 -7.89 -13.07
N GLN A 54 18.49 -7.85 -11.79
CA GLN A 54 19.67 -7.15 -11.29
C GLN A 54 20.57 -8.08 -10.49
N VAL A 55 21.87 -7.95 -10.70
CA VAL A 55 22.87 -8.66 -9.88
C VAL A 55 23.36 -7.71 -8.80
N VAL A 56 23.05 -8.02 -7.54
CA VAL A 56 23.46 -7.24 -6.37
C VAL A 56 24.40 -8.09 -5.52
N ASN A 57 25.65 -7.65 -5.35
CA ASN A 57 26.69 -8.38 -4.61
C ASN A 57 26.91 -9.83 -5.10
N GLY A 58 26.78 -10.06 -6.41
CA GLY A 58 26.94 -11.39 -7.01
C GLY A 58 25.71 -12.27 -6.92
N VAL A 59 24.59 -11.76 -6.40
CA VAL A 59 23.32 -12.49 -6.33
C VAL A 59 22.30 -11.89 -7.29
N GLU A 60 21.67 -12.75 -8.10
CA GLU A 60 20.63 -12.35 -9.04
C GLU A 60 19.31 -12.11 -8.32
N ARG A 61 18.71 -10.95 -8.58
CA ARG A 61 17.39 -10.55 -8.09
C ARG A 61 16.49 -10.24 -9.27
N GLN A 62 15.27 -10.73 -9.21
CA GLN A 62 14.26 -10.54 -10.25
C GLN A 62 13.10 -9.71 -9.71
N ILE A 63 12.68 -8.74 -10.51
CA ILE A 63 11.59 -7.82 -10.16
C ILE A 63 10.37 -8.16 -11.02
N TRP A 64 9.35 -8.67 -10.36
CA TRP A 64 8.07 -9.06 -10.97
C TRP A 64 7.00 -8.02 -10.67
N GLN A 65 6.14 -7.73 -11.65
CA GLN A 65 5.02 -6.81 -11.46
C GLN A 65 3.71 -7.42 -11.92
N SER A 66 2.69 -7.27 -11.08
CA SER A 66 1.28 -7.47 -11.44
C SER A 66 0.45 -6.32 -10.89
N GLY A 67 -0.18 -5.56 -11.80
CA GLY A 67 -0.99 -4.39 -11.45
C GLY A 67 -0.22 -3.33 -10.66
N THR A 68 -0.62 -3.09 -9.41
CA THR A 68 0.02 -2.12 -8.50
C THR A 68 1.07 -2.74 -7.57
N VAL A 69 1.32 -4.05 -7.68
CA VAL A 69 2.27 -4.78 -6.82
C VAL A 69 3.54 -5.08 -7.59
N GLU A 70 4.68 -4.80 -6.96
CA GLU A 70 6.00 -5.21 -7.41
C GLU A 70 6.64 -6.12 -6.37
N VAL A 71 7.18 -7.26 -6.80
CA VAL A 71 7.78 -8.28 -5.94
C VAL A 71 9.23 -8.50 -6.36
N VAL A 72 10.14 -8.39 -5.41
CA VAL A 72 11.57 -8.66 -5.61
C VAL A 72 11.90 -10.03 -5.04
N THR A 73 12.43 -10.89 -5.90
CA THR A 73 12.78 -12.28 -5.58
C THR A 73 14.29 -12.50 -5.74
N GLU A 74 14.82 -13.44 -4.96
CA GLU A 74 16.19 -13.95 -5.04
C GLU A 74 16.09 -15.47 -4.99
N GLY A 75 16.15 -16.12 -6.16
CA GLY A 75 15.73 -17.51 -6.31
C GLY A 75 14.28 -17.71 -5.85
N ASP A 76 14.06 -18.63 -4.91
CA ASP A 76 12.73 -18.98 -4.40
C ASP A 76 12.27 -18.10 -3.22
N ILE A 77 13.07 -17.11 -2.81
CA ILE A 77 12.80 -16.26 -1.64
C ILE A 77 12.31 -14.89 -2.10
N ILE A 78 11.21 -14.42 -1.51
CA ILE A 78 10.73 -13.04 -1.65
C ILE A 78 11.47 -12.17 -0.63
N ILE A 79 12.16 -11.14 -1.11
CA ILE A 79 12.91 -10.22 -0.26
C ILE A 79 12.05 -9.00 0.09
N THR A 80 11.39 -8.44 -0.93
CA THR A 80 10.67 -7.18 -0.79
C THR A 80 9.40 -7.22 -1.62
N ILE A 81 8.32 -6.64 -1.07
CA ILE A 81 7.10 -6.37 -1.79
C ILE A 81 6.84 -4.86 -1.71
N MET A 82 6.55 -4.25 -2.84
CA MET A 82 6.24 -2.84 -2.98
C MET A 82 4.85 -2.67 -3.59
N THR A 83 4.14 -1.64 -3.16
CA THR A 83 2.89 -1.21 -3.79
C THR A 83 3.03 0.22 -4.27
N LYS A 84 2.59 0.49 -5.50
CA LYS A 84 2.48 1.85 -6.05
C LYS A 84 1.22 2.57 -5.56
#